data_AF-A0A3S3SZ85-F1
#
_entry.id   AF-A0A3S3SZ85-F1
#
_cell.length_a   1.000
_cell.length_b   1.000
_cell.length_c   1.000
_cell.angle_alpha   90.00
_cell.angle_beta   90.00
_cell.angle_gamma   90.00
#
_symmetry.space_group_name_H-M   'P 1'
#
loop_
_entity.id
_entity.type
_entity.pdbx_description
1 polymer ?
#
loop_
_entity_poly.entity_id
_entity_poly.type
_entity_poly.pdbx_seq_one_letter_code
_entity_poly.pdbx_strand_id
1 'polypeptide(L)'
;MKQMGKVACIVCLATLLSACQSTPEGEEGVSSQIQAENLFQGALKAHQIWLNKLEGTEHLKVYSPEKYALMMSSWQKADSIFQEFNESPEMALKSYSLFSSSTYLDRFYEEVVVLEKTLKELEHLKRVADDVLNPAITQLDYLNSIDARQYYRSEYARLIRFYAKLFRLVENSELSDAREEQEEFLERAHSLEIRAIKKIYISPQEDALRKLRREDVRYYAPISYAKVEAEILSGKGLIERSPRAFAEIQQVVSEIQFELAHAQHIAQEVKALRDRSKDEYENFILDIEAKLLQISLALNDSDLRDQPLRKQAAQIKGEVIDARRLYASSRQMSGAGREDEKVDSLTALVGIQQKQIEQLKARLANLAEGQASLNAGQVVTGKGDYELNYPQQEVSGVLPTGRTASQDEWVDK
;
A
#
# COMPACT_ATOMS: atom_id res chain seq x y z
N MET A 1 -60.23 -15.80 26.73
CA MET A 1 -59.69 -14.68 27.54
C MET A 1 -58.68 -13.94 26.69
N LYS A 2 -59.07 -12.79 26.13
CA LYS A 2 -58.57 -11.41 26.43
C LYS A 2 -57.10 -11.21 25.98
N GLN A 3 -56.71 -10.24 25.14
CA GLN A 3 -57.40 -9.11 24.52
C GLN A 3 -56.63 -8.68 23.25
N MET A 4 -57.39 -8.20 22.26
CA MET A 4 -56.92 -7.61 21.00
C MET A 4 -56.59 -6.12 21.18
N GLY A 5 -55.53 -5.63 20.53
CA GLY A 5 -55.30 -4.20 20.28
C GLY A 5 -55.39 -3.93 18.78
N LYS A 6 -56.56 -3.47 18.31
CA LYS A 6 -56.77 -2.98 16.95
C LYS A 6 -56.63 -1.45 16.98
N VAL A 7 -55.68 -0.91 16.23
CA VAL A 7 -55.59 0.53 15.95
C VAL A 7 -56.43 0.80 14.71
N ALA A 8 -57.47 1.62 14.88
CA ALA A 8 -58.40 2.01 13.84
C ALA A 8 -57.83 3.18 13.02
N CYS A 9 -57.67 2.98 11.72
CA CYS A 9 -57.49 4.05 10.75
C CYS A 9 -58.82 4.80 10.58
N ILE A 10 -58.86 6.07 11.01
CA ILE A 10 -59.95 6.98 10.70
C ILE A 10 -59.65 7.60 9.34
N VAL A 11 -60.35 7.09 8.31
CA VAL A 11 -60.47 7.69 6.99
C VAL A 11 -61.61 8.71 7.08
N CYS A 12 -61.29 10.00 7.16
CA CYS A 12 -62.27 11.08 7.00
C CYS A 12 -62.30 11.53 5.54
N LEU A 13 -63.05 10.80 4.72
CA LEU A 13 -63.55 11.24 3.41
C LEU A 13 -64.83 12.04 3.67
N ALA A 14 -64.71 13.36 3.76
CA ALA A 14 -65.86 14.26 3.81
C ALA A 14 -66.28 14.62 2.39
N THR A 15 -67.36 14.00 1.94
CA THR A 15 -68.15 14.36 0.77
C THR A 15 -68.74 15.77 0.92
N LEU A 16 -68.37 16.70 0.05
CA LEU A 16 -69.03 17.99 -0.09
C LEU A 16 -69.78 18.05 -1.41
N LEU A 17 -71.04 17.64 -1.39
CA LEU A 17 -72.03 18.03 -2.40
C LEU A 17 -73.35 18.39 -1.73
N SER A 18 -73.82 19.59 -2.08
CA SER A 18 -75.21 20.08 -2.06
C SER A 18 -75.73 20.75 -0.77
N ALA A 19 -75.68 22.08 -0.76
CA ALA A 19 -76.79 22.90 -0.28
C ALA A 19 -76.86 24.18 -1.12
N CYS A 20 -77.78 24.22 -2.09
CA CYS A 20 -78.30 25.47 -2.64
C CYS A 20 -79.24 26.06 -1.59
N GLN A 21 -78.92 27.22 -1.03
CA GLN A 21 -79.90 28.05 -0.33
C GLN A 21 -79.69 29.52 -0.70
N SER A 22 -80.80 30.14 -1.07
CA SER A 22 -80.99 31.53 -1.47
C SER A 22 -80.42 32.52 -0.45
N THR A 23 -79.80 33.56 -1.01
CA THR A 23 -79.14 34.73 -0.42
C THR A 23 -79.82 35.30 0.84
N PRO A 24 -79.01 35.72 1.82
CA PRO A 24 -78.97 37.13 2.20
C PRO A 24 -77.55 37.71 2.05
N GLU A 25 -77.48 38.91 1.48
CA GLU A 25 -76.24 39.69 1.32
C GLU A 25 -75.65 40.01 2.69
N GLY A 26 -74.43 39.54 2.97
CA GLY A 26 -73.70 39.95 4.18
C GLY A 26 -72.55 39.08 4.67
N GLU A 27 -72.46 37.80 4.30
CA GLU A 27 -71.47 36.86 4.91
C GLU A 27 -70.58 36.07 3.94
N GLU A 28 -70.67 36.31 2.62
CA GLU A 28 -69.91 35.55 1.60
C GLU A 28 -68.38 35.81 1.64
N GLY A 29 -67.95 36.97 2.15
CA GLY A 29 -66.52 37.34 2.21
C GLY A 29 -65.75 36.61 3.31
N VAL A 30 -66.36 36.34 4.46
CA VAL A 30 -65.64 35.77 5.62
C VAL A 30 -65.46 34.26 5.47
N SER A 31 -66.47 33.55 4.95
CA SER A 31 -66.41 32.10 4.73
C SER A 31 -65.39 31.71 3.65
N SER A 32 -65.35 32.46 2.54
CA SER A 32 -64.40 32.25 1.44
C SER A 32 -62.95 32.58 1.85
N GLN A 33 -62.75 33.62 2.67
CA GLN A 33 -61.44 34.01 3.18
C GLN A 33 -60.88 33.00 4.20
N ILE A 34 -61.72 32.46 5.09
CA ILE A 34 -61.33 31.38 6.02
C ILE A 34 -60.97 30.10 5.25
N GLN A 35 -61.67 29.79 4.16
CA GLN A 35 -61.37 28.65 3.30
C GLN A 35 -60.04 28.85 2.54
N ALA A 36 -59.79 30.04 1.99
CA ALA A 36 -58.53 30.39 1.33
C ALA A 36 -57.33 30.30 2.28
N GLU A 37 -57.48 30.81 3.52
CA GLU A 37 -56.42 30.75 4.53
C GLU A 37 -56.10 29.32 4.94
N ASN A 38 -57.11 28.47 5.18
CA ASN A 38 -56.87 27.07 5.53
C ASN A 38 -56.16 26.29 4.40
N LEU A 39 -56.53 26.55 3.15
CA LEU A 39 -55.89 25.95 1.97
C LEU A 39 -54.45 26.45 1.79
N PHE A 40 -54.21 27.74 1.99
CA PHE A 40 -52.88 28.34 1.98
C PHE A 40 -51.97 27.72 3.04
N GLN A 41 -52.46 27.57 4.28
CA GLN A 41 -51.71 26.89 5.35
C GLN A 41 -51.40 25.43 5.00
N GLY A 42 -52.27 24.75 4.26
CA GLY A 42 -52.01 23.43 3.70
C GLY A 42 -50.86 23.43 2.69
N ALA A 43 -50.85 24.41 1.76
CA ALA A 43 -49.79 24.57 0.77
C ALA A 43 -48.45 24.94 1.41
N LEU A 44 -48.44 25.84 2.39
CA LEU A 44 -47.24 26.24 3.14
C LEU A 44 -46.59 25.03 3.83
N LYS A 45 -47.40 24.20 4.50
CA LYS A 45 -46.90 22.97 5.13
C LYS A 45 -46.33 22.00 4.10
N ALA A 46 -47.03 21.79 2.98
CA ALA A 46 -46.56 20.92 1.91
C ALA A 46 -45.22 21.41 1.34
N HIS A 47 -45.11 22.72 1.07
CA HIS A 47 -43.88 23.35 0.59
C HIS A 47 -42.71 23.13 1.56
N GLN A 48 -42.89 23.42 2.85
CA GLN A 48 -41.86 23.19 3.87
C GLN A 48 -41.44 21.72 3.99
N ILE A 49 -42.40 20.79 3.93
CA ILE A 49 -42.10 19.35 3.95
C ILE A 49 -41.24 18.97 2.76
N TRP A 50 -41.55 19.47 1.57
CA TRP A 50 -40.81 19.15 0.34
C TRP A 50 -39.44 19.82 0.30
N LEU A 51 -39.30 21.06 0.77
CA LEU A 51 -38.01 21.72 0.93
C LEU A 51 -37.05 20.85 1.76
N ASN A 52 -37.52 20.36 2.91
CA ASN A 52 -36.72 19.50 3.79
C ASN A 52 -36.48 18.11 3.19
N LYS A 53 -37.47 17.51 2.52
CA LYS A 53 -37.31 16.18 1.90
C LYS A 53 -36.33 16.16 0.73
N LEU A 54 -36.21 17.26 0.01
CA LEU A 54 -35.33 17.35 -1.15
C LEU A 54 -33.87 17.61 -0.78
N GLU A 55 -33.62 18.09 0.44
CA GLU A 55 -32.28 18.24 0.98
C GLU A 55 -31.57 16.87 1.00
N GLY A 56 -30.37 16.83 0.41
CA GLY A 56 -29.56 15.61 0.36
C GLY A 56 -29.99 14.56 -0.67
N THR A 57 -31.00 14.81 -1.51
CA THR A 57 -31.45 13.85 -2.54
C THR A 57 -30.52 13.74 -3.76
N GLU A 58 -29.43 14.51 -3.83
CA GLU A 58 -28.51 14.54 -4.97
C GLU A 58 -27.92 13.17 -5.32
N HIS A 59 -27.69 12.33 -4.30
CA HIS A 59 -27.21 10.96 -4.49
C HIS A 59 -28.17 10.09 -5.33
N LEU A 60 -29.46 10.45 -5.44
CA LEU A 60 -30.44 9.72 -6.25
C LEU A 60 -30.20 9.90 -7.76
N LYS A 61 -29.46 10.93 -8.16
CA LYS A 61 -29.19 11.25 -9.57
C LYS A 61 -28.49 10.12 -10.33
N VAL A 62 -27.69 9.30 -9.65
CA VAL A 62 -26.97 8.18 -10.30
C VAL A 62 -27.92 7.09 -10.82
N TYR A 63 -29.06 6.90 -10.14
CA TYR A 63 -30.00 5.82 -10.46
C TYR A 63 -30.87 6.13 -11.68
N SER A 64 -31.27 7.39 -11.86
CA SER A 64 -31.88 7.88 -13.10
C SER A 64 -31.69 9.40 -13.20
N PRO A 65 -30.75 9.87 -14.04
CA PRO A 65 -30.52 11.30 -14.24
C PRO A 65 -31.76 12.02 -14.81
N GLU A 66 -32.53 11.35 -15.66
CA GLU A 66 -33.72 11.91 -16.30
C GLU A 66 -34.87 12.08 -15.31
N LYS A 67 -35.17 11.05 -14.49
CA LYS A 67 -36.17 11.16 -13.43
C LYS A 67 -35.75 12.16 -12.36
N TYR A 68 -34.47 12.21 -11.98
CA TYR A 68 -33.98 13.22 -11.04
C TYR A 68 -34.17 14.64 -11.60
N ALA A 69 -33.84 14.86 -12.87
CA ALA A 69 -34.07 16.15 -13.53
C ALA A 69 -35.56 16.52 -13.57
N LEU A 70 -36.45 15.56 -13.86
CA LEU A 70 -37.90 15.76 -13.82
C LEU A 70 -38.37 16.14 -12.41
N MET A 71 -37.97 15.40 -11.39
CA MET A 71 -38.27 15.66 -9.98
C MET A 71 -37.88 17.10 -9.59
N MET A 72 -36.63 17.49 -9.87
CA MET A 72 -36.15 18.83 -9.55
C MET A 72 -36.85 19.93 -10.37
N SER A 73 -37.19 19.67 -11.63
CA SER A 73 -37.95 20.62 -12.46
C SER A 73 -39.37 20.84 -11.94
N SER A 74 -40.05 19.78 -11.48
CA SER A 74 -41.38 19.89 -10.86
C SER A 74 -41.33 20.61 -9.53
N TRP A 75 -40.28 20.38 -8.72
CA TRP A 75 -40.06 21.18 -7.51
C TRP A 75 -39.88 22.67 -7.83
N GLN A 76 -39.03 23.00 -8.80
CA GLN A 76 -38.80 24.40 -9.18
C GLN A 76 -40.08 25.10 -9.62
N LYS A 77 -40.96 24.42 -10.37
CA LYS A 77 -42.27 24.95 -10.76
C LYS A 77 -43.22 25.08 -9.58
N ALA A 78 -43.28 24.06 -8.72
CA ALA A 78 -44.10 24.12 -7.51
C ALA A 78 -43.67 25.29 -6.61
N ASP A 79 -42.36 25.47 -6.41
CA ASP A 79 -41.81 26.59 -5.66
C ASP A 79 -42.16 27.93 -6.31
N SER A 80 -41.97 28.10 -7.63
CA SER A 80 -42.33 29.35 -8.29
C SER A 80 -43.82 29.68 -8.18
N ILE A 81 -44.70 28.69 -8.37
CA ILE A 81 -46.15 28.86 -8.25
C ILE A 81 -46.51 29.21 -6.80
N PHE A 82 -45.89 28.56 -5.82
CA PHE A 82 -46.09 28.86 -4.41
C PHE A 82 -45.70 30.30 -4.07
N GLN A 83 -44.55 30.79 -4.56
CA GLN A 83 -44.15 32.18 -4.32
C GLN A 83 -45.16 33.19 -4.89
N GLU A 84 -45.83 32.90 -6.02
CA GLU A 84 -46.84 33.79 -6.61
C GLU A 84 -48.07 34.00 -5.71
N PHE A 85 -48.44 33.05 -4.86
CA PHE A 85 -49.55 33.20 -3.91
C PHE A 85 -49.14 33.28 -2.44
N ASN A 86 -47.84 33.21 -2.13
CA ASN A 86 -47.31 33.33 -0.77
C ASN A 86 -47.56 34.71 -0.16
N GLU A 87 -47.43 35.76 -0.98
CA GLU A 87 -47.65 37.15 -0.54
C GLU A 87 -49.14 37.54 -0.50
N SER A 88 -50.00 36.77 -1.16
CA SER A 88 -51.43 37.06 -1.31
C SER A 88 -52.23 35.77 -1.36
N PRO A 89 -52.68 35.23 -0.21
CA PRO A 89 -53.38 33.94 -0.13
C PRO A 89 -54.60 33.82 -1.05
N GLU A 90 -55.28 34.93 -1.36
CA GLU A 90 -56.40 34.96 -2.30
C GLU A 90 -56.02 34.57 -3.74
N MET A 91 -54.76 34.77 -4.14
CA MET A 91 -54.25 34.34 -5.45
C MET A 91 -54.31 32.83 -5.62
N ALA A 92 -54.21 32.06 -4.52
CA ALA A 92 -54.24 30.60 -4.56
C ALA A 92 -55.51 30.04 -5.23
N LEU A 93 -56.65 30.73 -5.07
CA LEU A 93 -57.94 30.34 -5.63
C LEU A 93 -58.24 30.94 -7.01
N LYS A 94 -57.37 31.81 -7.55
CA LYS A 94 -57.56 32.39 -8.88
C LYS A 94 -57.17 31.40 -9.96
N SER A 95 -57.82 31.51 -11.12
CA SER A 95 -57.46 30.75 -12.32
C SER A 95 -56.02 31.05 -12.72
N TYR A 96 -55.22 30.00 -12.92
CA TYR A 96 -53.80 30.12 -13.25
C TYR A 96 -53.56 30.69 -14.67
N SER A 97 -54.48 30.45 -15.59
CA SER A 97 -54.43 30.94 -16.97
C SER A 97 -55.84 31.19 -17.51
N LEU A 98 -55.95 32.13 -18.46
CA LEU A 98 -57.20 32.44 -19.17
C LEU A 98 -57.82 31.24 -19.87
N PHE A 99 -57.03 30.19 -20.13
CA PHE A 99 -57.46 28.97 -20.82
C PHE A 99 -57.51 27.74 -19.91
N SER A 100 -57.20 27.86 -18.61
CA SER A 100 -57.23 26.72 -17.69
C SER A 100 -58.33 26.85 -16.64
N SER A 101 -59.05 25.75 -16.42
CA SER A 101 -60.00 25.64 -15.31
C SER A 101 -59.34 25.43 -13.95
N SER A 102 -58.02 25.26 -13.89
CA SER A 102 -57.27 25.06 -12.66
C SER A 102 -56.82 26.36 -12.02
N THR A 103 -56.81 26.36 -10.69
CA THR A 103 -56.31 27.46 -9.87
C THR A 103 -54.80 27.38 -9.67
N TYR A 104 -54.21 28.44 -9.13
CA TYR A 104 -52.82 28.43 -8.67
C TYR A 104 -52.53 27.30 -7.68
N LEU A 105 -53.45 27.07 -6.72
CA LEU A 105 -53.35 25.99 -5.74
C LEU A 105 -53.40 24.61 -6.40
N ASP A 106 -54.30 24.42 -7.38
CA ASP A 106 -54.39 23.15 -8.12
C ASP A 106 -53.08 22.86 -8.86
N ARG A 107 -52.51 23.88 -9.53
CA ARG A 107 -51.23 23.73 -10.25
C ARG A 107 -50.06 23.42 -9.33
N PHE A 108 -50.01 24.06 -8.16
CA PHE A 108 -49.02 23.75 -7.13
C PHE A 108 -49.10 22.27 -6.74
N TYR A 109 -50.29 21.77 -6.41
CA TYR A 109 -50.46 20.38 -6.02
C TYR A 109 -50.26 19.39 -7.17
N GLU A 110 -50.59 19.74 -8.41
CA GLU A 110 -50.28 18.93 -9.59
C GLU A 110 -48.76 18.69 -9.71
N GLU A 111 -47.94 19.75 -9.59
CA GLU A 111 -46.48 19.62 -9.62
C GLU A 111 -45.93 18.85 -8.40
N VAL A 112 -46.52 19.05 -7.21
CA VAL A 112 -46.20 18.26 -6.01
C VAL A 112 -46.51 16.77 -6.19
N VAL A 113 -47.61 16.42 -6.87
CA VAL A 113 -47.96 15.02 -7.17
C VAL A 113 -46.95 14.39 -8.13
N VAL A 114 -46.53 15.12 -9.17
CA VAL A 114 -45.46 14.67 -10.08
C VAL A 114 -44.16 14.47 -9.30
N LEU A 115 -43.78 15.45 -8.48
CA LEU A 115 -42.61 15.39 -7.61
C LEU A 115 -42.62 14.16 -6.70
N GLU A 116 -43.72 13.92 -5.99
CA GLU A 116 -43.87 12.79 -5.08
C GLU A 116 -43.77 11.45 -5.81
N LYS A 117 -44.44 11.35 -6.94
CA LYS A 117 -44.40 10.14 -7.78
C LYS A 117 -42.97 9.86 -8.24
N THR A 118 -42.28 10.87 -8.77
CA THR A 118 -40.92 10.69 -9.30
C THR A 118 -39.91 10.37 -8.19
N LEU A 119 -40.05 10.96 -6.99
CA LEU A 119 -39.23 10.58 -5.85
C LEU A 119 -39.44 9.11 -5.45
N LYS A 120 -40.68 8.64 -5.35
CA LYS A 120 -40.98 7.23 -5.05
C LYS A 120 -40.42 6.27 -6.08
N GLU A 121 -40.47 6.64 -7.37
CA GLU A 121 -39.85 5.88 -8.45
C GLU A 121 -38.33 5.82 -8.29
N LEU A 122 -37.66 6.95 -7.97
CA LEU A 122 -36.22 6.99 -7.71
C LEU A 122 -35.82 6.16 -6.49
N GLU A 123 -36.57 6.23 -5.39
CA GLU A 123 -36.33 5.40 -4.19
C GLU A 123 -36.54 3.91 -4.47
N HIS A 124 -37.46 3.56 -5.37
CA HIS A 124 -37.63 2.20 -5.83
C HIS A 124 -36.44 1.74 -6.68
N LEU A 125 -36.04 2.54 -7.68
CA LEU A 125 -34.86 2.26 -8.51
C LEU A 125 -33.60 2.12 -7.67
N LYS A 126 -33.42 2.99 -6.67
CA LYS A 126 -32.31 2.89 -5.71
C LYS A 126 -32.28 1.53 -5.03
N ARG A 127 -33.40 1.08 -4.46
CA ARG A 127 -33.46 -0.23 -3.78
C ARG A 127 -33.14 -1.39 -4.72
N VAL A 128 -33.67 -1.37 -5.94
CA VAL A 128 -33.42 -2.44 -6.92
C VAL A 128 -31.97 -2.41 -7.40
N ALA A 129 -31.42 -1.24 -7.71
CA ALA A 129 -30.05 -1.09 -8.13
C ALA A 129 -29.05 -1.41 -7.01
N ASP A 130 -29.33 -1.03 -5.76
CA ASP A 130 -28.47 -1.37 -4.63
C ASP A 130 -28.42 -2.88 -4.38
N ASP A 131 -29.51 -3.62 -4.68
CA ASP A 131 -29.54 -5.08 -4.57
C ASP A 131 -28.81 -5.74 -5.75
N VAL A 132 -29.16 -5.37 -6.98
CA VAL A 132 -28.63 -6.00 -8.20
C VAL A 132 -27.19 -5.57 -8.50
N LEU A 133 -26.86 -4.29 -8.27
CA LEU A 133 -25.59 -3.69 -8.67
C LEU A 133 -24.58 -3.56 -7.52
N ASN A 134 -24.83 -4.15 -6.34
CA ASN A 134 -23.99 -4.02 -5.15
C ASN A 134 -22.48 -4.25 -5.44
N PRO A 135 -22.06 -5.34 -6.11
CA PRO A 135 -20.65 -5.55 -6.43
C PRO A 135 -20.02 -4.41 -7.22
N ALA A 136 -20.74 -3.90 -8.25
CA ALA A 136 -20.25 -2.81 -9.09
C ALA A 136 -20.14 -1.49 -8.32
N ILE A 137 -21.12 -1.19 -7.46
CA ILE A 137 -21.12 0.00 -6.59
C ILE A 137 -19.91 -0.06 -5.65
N THR A 138 -19.76 -1.15 -4.92
CA THR A 138 -18.64 -1.36 -3.98
C THR A 138 -17.28 -1.25 -4.68
N GLN A 139 -17.16 -1.84 -5.88
CA GLN A 139 -15.91 -1.79 -6.63
C GLN A 139 -15.58 -0.37 -7.12
N LEU A 140 -16.57 0.40 -7.56
CA LEU A 140 -16.35 1.78 -7.97
C LEU A 140 -15.96 2.66 -6.78
N ASP A 141 -16.61 2.49 -5.64
CA ASP A 141 -16.26 3.19 -4.39
C ASP A 141 -14.82 2.89 -3.98
N TYR A 142 -14.40 1.64 -4.09
CA TYR A 142 -13.00 1.28 -3.85
C TYR A 142 -12.04 1.97 -4.83
N LEU A 143 -12.34 1.97 -6.13
CA LEU A 143 -11.53 2.69 -7.14
C LEU A 143 -11.45 4.19 -6.86
N ASN A 144 -12.51 4.79 -6.29
CA ASN A 144 -12.52 6.18 -5.85
C ASN A 144 -11.60 6.39 -4.65
N SER A 145 -11.61 5.47 -3.68
CA SER A 145 -10.76 5.59 -2.48
C SER A 145 -9.26 5.53 -2.75
N ILE A 146 -8.85 4.92 -3.88
CA ILE A 146 -7.45 4.89 -4.33
C ILE A 146 -7.13 5.97 -5.39
N ASP A 147 -8.05 6.92 -5.61
CA ASP A 147 -7.92 7.99 -6.61
C ASP A 147 -7.56 7.49 -8.02
N ALA A 148 -8.14 6.36 -8.46
CA ALA A 148 -7.80 5.73 -9.75
C ALA A 148 -7.95 6.70 -10.94
N ARG A 149 -8.88 7.66 -10.86
CA ARG A 149 -9.09 8.73 -11.84
C ARG A 149 -7.85 9.61 -12.05
N GLN A 150 -7.07 9.88 -11.00
CA GLN A 150 -5.88 10.72 -11.08
C GLN A 150 -4.83 10.08 -11.99
N TYR A 151 -4.66 8.76 -11.89
CA TYR A 151 -3.65 7.99 -12.61
C TYR A 151 -4.10 7.57 -14.01
N TYR A 152 -5.38 7.25 -14.20
CA TYR A 152 -5.93 6.68 -15.43
C TYR A 152 -7.25 7.36 -15.85
N ARG A 153 -7.18 8.65 -16.20
CA ARG A 153 -8.34 9.49 -16.52
C ARG A 153 -9.25 8.92 -17.63
N SER A 154 -8.67 8.45 -18.74
CA SER A 154 -9.43 8.01 -19.91
C SER A 154 -10.15 6.68 -19.69
N GLU A 155 -9.46 5.71 -19.09
CA GLU A 155 -10.01 4.41 -18.72
C GLU A 155 -11.08 4.55 -17.64
N TYR A 156 -10.81 5.36 -16.61
CA TYR A 156 -11.79 5.64 -15.58
C TYR A 156 -13.04 6.31 -16.17
N ALA A 157 -12.91 7.28 -17.09
CA ALA A 157 -14.05 7.90 -17.75
C ALA A 157 -14.86 6.91 -18.62
N ARG A 158 -14.20 5.95 -19.27
CA ARG A 158 -14.87 4.85 -19.98
C ARG A 158 -15.63 3.95 -19.01
N LEU A 159 -15.01 3.61 -17.88
CA LEU A 159 -15.63 2.80 -16.83
C LEU A 159 -16.87 3.48 -16.25
N ILE A 160 -16.83 4.79 -16.00
CA ILE A 160 -17.99 5.57 -15.53
C ILE A 160 -19.15 5.57 -16.53
N ARG A 161 -18.87 5.66 -17.83
CA ARG A 161 -19.94 5.54 -18.85
C ARG A 161 -20.56 4.15 -18.84
N PHE A 162 -19.75 3.11 -18.64
CA PHE A 162 -20.25 1.76 -18.52
C PHE A 162 -21.07 1.58 -17.23
N TYR A 163 -20.59 2.10 -16.11
CA TYR A 163 -21.32 2.14 -14.85
C TYR A 163 -22.71 2.77 -15.01
N ALA A 164 -22.79 3.92 -15.69
CA ALA A 164 -24.08 4.57 -15.97
C ALA A 164 -25.01 3.72 -16.86
N LYS A 165 -24.47 2.89 -17.77
CA LYS A 165 -25.26 1.94 -18.56
C LYS A 165 -25.94 0.90 -17.67
N LEU A 166 -25.27 0.42 -16.61
CA LEU A 166 -25.85 -0.56 -15.68
C LEU A 166 -27.13 -0.02 -15.02
N PHE A 167 -27.13 1.24 -14.56
CA PHE A 167 -28.33 1.85 -13.98
C PHE A 167 -29.47 2.02 -15.00
N ARG A 168 -29.15 2.30 -16.27
CA ARG A 168 -30.16 2.36 -17.34
C ARG A 168 -30.83 1.01 -17.58
N LEU A 169 -30.08 -0.09 -17.52
CA LEU A 169 -30.66 -1.44 -17.62
C LEU A 169 -31.62 -1.72 -16.45
N VAL A 170 -31.24 -1.32 -15.23
CA VAL A 170 -32.12 -1.42 -14.06
C VAL A 170 -33.37 -0.56 -14.22
N GLU A 171 -33.23 0.67 -14.72
CA GLU A 171 -34.34 1.58 -15.01
C GLU A 171 -35.33 0.98 -16.03
N ASN A 172 -34.82 0.28 -17.05
CA ASN A 172 -35.62 -0.42 -18.06
C ASN A 172 -36.18 -1.77 -17.58
N SER A 173 -35.96 -2.15 -16.32
CA SER A 173 -36.31 -3.48 -15.77
C SER A 173 -35.61 -4.67 -16.45
N GLU A 174 -34.49 -4.42 -17.13
CA GLU A 174 -33.64 -5.41 -17.80
C GLU A 174 -32.63 -6.01 -16.79
N LEU A 175 -33.14 -6.64 -15.72
CA LEU A 175 -32.33 -7.08 -14.58
C LEU A 175 -31.39 -8.25 -14.87
N SER A 176 -31.67 -9.04 -15.92
CA SER A 176 -30.78 -10.12 -16.37
C SER A 176 -29.56 -9.52 -17.04
N ASP A 177 -29.79 -8.65 -18.03
CA ASP A 177 -28.75 -7.96 -18.79
C ASP A 177 -27.90 -7.08 -17.85
N ALA A 178 -28.52 -6.43 -16.86
CA ALA A 178 -27.80 -5.66 -15.85
C ALA A 178 -26.79 -6.52 -15.05
N ARG A 179 -27.12 -7.78 -14.76
CA ARG A 179 -26.22 -8.71 -14.06
C ARG A 179 -25.11 -9.22 -14.97
N GLU A 180 -25.44 -9.60 -16.20
CA GLU A 180 -24.45 -10.05 -17.19
C GLU A 180 -23.43 -8.94 -17.49
N GLU A 181 -23.90 -7.73 -17.75
CA GLU A 181 -23.04 -6.57 -18.04
C GLU A 181 -22.28 -6.10 -16.78
N GLN A 182 -22.79 -6.38 -15.57
CA GLN A 182 -22.05 -6.14 -14.34
C GLN A 182 -20.79 -7.01 -14.26
N GLU A 183 -20.82 -8.26 -14.71
CA GLU A 183 -19.64 -9.12 -14.69
C GLU A 183 -18.51 -8.51 -15.53
N GLU A 184 -18.83 -8.05 -16.74
CA GLU A 184 -17.87 -7.35 -17.60
C GLU A 184 -17.38 -6.04 -16.96
N PHE A 185 -18.27 -5.29 -16.30
CA PHE A 185 -17.88 -4.09 -15.54
C PHE A 185 -16.86 -4.44 -14.45
N LEU A 186 -17.09 -5.50 -13.68
CA LEU A 186 -16.20 -5.93 -12.60
C LEU A 186 -14.82 -6.34 -13.12
N GLU A 187 -14.75 -7.06 -14.24
CA GLU A 187 -13.46 -7.41 -14.87
C GLU A 187 -12.66 -6.16 -15.27
N ARG A 188 -13.32 -5.21 -15.94
CA ARG A 188 -12.71 -3.95 -16.37
C ARG A 188 -12.28 -3.11 -15.17
N ALA A 189 -13.11 -3.06 -14.12
CA ALA A 189 -12.81 -2.34 -12.89
C ALA A 189 -11.65 -2.97 -12.12
N HIS A 190 -11.57 -4.30 -12.06
CA HIS A 190 -10.47 -5.02 -11.43
C HIS A 190 -9.15 -4.84 -12.20
N SER A 191 -9.20 -4.87 -13.53
CA SER A 191 -8.03 -4.54 -14.37
C SER A 191 -7.53 -3.12 -14.11
N LEU A 192 -8.44 -2.15 -13.97
CA LEU A 192 -8.10 -0.77 -13.64
C LEU A 192 -7.50 -0.64 -12.23
N GLU A 193 -8.04 -1.39 -11.25
CA GLU A 193 -7.50 -1.49 -9.89
C GLU A 193 -6.04 -1.96 -9.90
N ILE A 194 -5.75 -3.11 -10.52
CA ILE A 194 -4.38 -3.65 -10.61
C ILE A 194 -3.43 -2.62 -11.22
N ARG A 195 -3.85 -1.96 -12.31
CA ARG A 195 -3.05 -0.92 -12.97
C ARG A 195 -2.81 0.27 -12.05
N ALA A 196 -3.83 0.76 -11.34
CA ALA A 196 -3.71 1.86 -10.40
C ALA A 196 -2.72 1.53 -9.27
N ILE A 197 -2.85 0.35 -8.65
CA ILE A 197 -1.95 -0.09 -7.58
C ILE A 197 -0.51 -0.23 -8.09
N LYS A 198 -0.29 -0.85 -9.26
CA LYS A 198 1.05 -0.88 -9.89
C LYS A 198 1.60 0.52 -10.16
N LYS A 199 0.75 1.45 -10.58
CA LYS A 199 1.16 2.83 -10.85
C LYS A 199 1.62 3.55 -9.59
N ILE A 200 0.95 3.31 -8.47
CA ILE A 200 1.26 3.91 -7.16
C ILE A 200 2.55 3.32 -6.59
N TYR A 201 2.67 1.99 -6.55
CA TYR A 201 3.72 1.32 -5.78
C TYR A 201 4.94 0.89 -6.61
N ILE A 202 4.74 0.46 -7.86
CA ILE A 202 5.82 -0.12 -8.69
C ILE A 202 6.43 0.89 -9.64
N SER A 203 5.63 1.75 -10.28
CA SER A 203 6.15 2.75 -11.24
C SER A 203 7.28 3.59 -10.65
N PRO A 204 7.23 4.10 -9.40
CA PRO A 204 8.35 4.85 -8.82
C PRO A 204 9.65 4.04 -8.72
N GLN A 205 9.55 2.73 -8.47
CA GLN A 205 10.72 1.85 -8.36
C GLN A 205 11.32 1.55 -9.74
N GLU A 206 10.49 1.40 -10.77
CA GLU A 206 10.96 1.29 -12.16
C GLU A 206 11.63 2.57 -12.64
N ASP A 207 11.11 3.73 -12.24
CA ASP A 207 11.72 5.04 -12.48
C ASP A 207 13.10 5.14 -11.81
N ALA A 208 13.24 4.64 -10.58
CA ALA A 208 14.52 4.57 -9.87
C ALA A 208 15.50 3.61 -10.56
N LEU A 209 15.06 2.40 -10.93
CA LEU A 209 15.89 1.45 -11.66
C LEU A 209 16.37 2.04 -13.00
N ARG A 210 15.51 2.77 -13.72
CA ARG A 210 15.88 3.50 -14.94
C ARG A 210 16.93 4.58 -14.70
N LYS A 211 16.96 5.21 -13.52
CA LYS A 211 18.05 6.14 -13.14
C LYS A 211 19.36 5.37 -12.96
N LEU A 212 19.36 4.28 -12.20
CA LEU A 212 20.55 3.43 -12.03
C LEU A 212 21.11 2.92 -13.36
N ARG A 213 20.23 2.57 -14.31
CA ARG A 213 20.66 2.18 -15.66
C ARG A 213 21.39 3.30 -16.41
N ARG A 214 20.99 4.57 -16.22
CA ARG A 214 21.66 5.74 -16.81
C ARG A 214 23.00 6.06 -16.14
N GLU A 215 23.19 5.59 -14.91
CA GLU A 215 24.42 5.72 -14.13
C GLU A 215 25.37 4.52 -14.34
N ASP A 216 25.12 3.68 -15.36
CA ASP A 216 25.89 2.47 -15.68
C ASP A 216 25.97 1.44 -14.54
N VAL A 217 25.07 1.49 -13.54
CA VAL A 217 25.03 0.56 -12.42
C VAL A 217 24.93 -0.88 -12.89
N ARG A 218 24.22 -1.14 -13.99
CA ARG A 218 24.12 -2.48 -14.60
C ARG A 218 25.47 -3.03 -15.05
N TYR A 219 26.42 -2.18 -15.45
CA TYR A 219 27.75 -2.59 -15.88
C TYR A 219 28.67 -2.89 -14.69
N TYR A 220 28.64 -2.05 -13.66
CA TYR A 220 29.49 -2.20 -12.47
C TYR A 220 28.95 -3.22 -11.46
N ALA A 221 27.63 -3.36 -11.33
CA ALA A 221 26.97 -4.25 -10.39
C ALA A 221 25.87 -5.11 -11.07
N PRO A 222 26.22 -5.93 -12.08
CA PRO A 222 25.23 -6.66 -12.88
C PRO A 222 24.36 -7.63 -12.04
N ILE A 223 24.95 -8.27 -11.04
CA ILE A 223 24.24 -9.22 -10.16
C ILE A 223 23.21 -8.49 -9.29
N SER A 224 23.62 -7.42 -8.60
CA SER A 224 22.72 -6.63 -7.76
C SER A 224 21.63 -5.95 -8.58
N TYR A 225 21.97 -5.44 -9.77
CA TYR A 225 21.00 -4.85 -10.69
C TYR A 225 19.96 -5.88 -11.16
N ALA A 226 20.38 -7.09 -11.55
CA ALA A 226 19.47 -8.16 -11.94
C ALA A 226 18.56 -8.62 -10.79
N LYS A 227 19.05 -8.58 -9.55
CA LYS A 227 18.23 -8.85 -8.36
C LYS A 227 17.08 -7.84 -8.24
N VAL A 228 17.35 -6.55 -8.38
CA VAL A 228 16.29 -5.53 -8.36
C VAL A 228 15.26 -5.75 -9.47
N GLU A 229 15.69 -6.12 -10.69
CA GLU A 229 14.77 -6.45 -11.78
C GLU A 229 13.84 -7.62 -11.42
N ALA A 230 14.40 -8.67 -10.80
CA ALA A 230 13.62 -9.82 -10.33
C ALA A 230 12.63 -9.44 -9.21
N GLU A 231 13.05 -8.62 -8.24
CA GLU A 231 12.16 -8.20 -7.15
C GLU A 231 11.03 -7.30 -7.65
N ILE A 232 11.30 -6.39 -8.58
CA ILE A 232 10.25 -5.58 -9.23
C ILE A 232 9.26 -6.48 -9.97
N LEU A 233 9.73 -7.50 -10.68
CA LEU A 233 8.87 -8.46 -11.37
C LEU A 233 8.01 -9.26 -10.39
N SER A 234 8.61 -9.72 -9.29
CA SER A 234 7.92 -10.41 -8.19
C SER A 234 6.81 -9.52 -7.59
N GLY A 235 7.12 -8.25 -7.29
CA GLY A 235 6.15 -7.28 -6.79
C GLY A 235 4.99 -7.02 -7.75
N LYS A 236 5.24 -6.99 -9.06
CA LYS A 236 4.15 -6.92 -10.06
C LYS A 236 3.25 -8.16 -10.01
N GLY A 237 3.84 -9.35 -9.92
CA GLY A 237 3.10 -10.61 -9.84
C GLY A 237 2.32 -10.76 -8.52
N LEU A 238 2.80 -10.16 -7.43
CA LEU A 238 2.04 -10.05 -6.18
C LEU A 238 0.78 -9.18 -6.39
N ILE A 239 0.92 -7.99 -6.97
CA ILE A 239 -0.20 -7.07 -7.21
C ILE A 239 -1.22 -7.66 -8.20
N GLU A 240 -0.78 -8.44 -9.19
CA GLU A 240 -1.69 -9.15 -10.11
C GLU A 240 -2.56 -10.18 -9.40
N ARG A 241 -1.99 -10.93 -8.45
CA ARG A 241 -2.72 -11.97 -7.71
C ARG A 241 -3.54 -11.41 -6.56
N SER A 242 -3.05 -10.34 -5.93
CA SER A 242 -3.64 -9.80 -4.70
C SER A 242 -3.40 -8.29 -4.62
N PRO A 243 -4.14 -7.47 -5.41
CA PRO A 243 -3.93 -6.02 -5.47
C PRO A 243 -4.23 -5.28 -4.16
N ARG A 244 -4.97 -5.92 -3.24
CA ARG A 244 -5.35 -5.36 -1.94
C ARG A 244 -4.47 -5.82 -0.77
N ALA A 245 -3.44 -6.64 -1.03
CA ALA A 245 -2.52 -7.12 0.00
C ALA A 245 -1.51 -6.02 0.40
N PHE A 246 -2.00 -4.90 0.92
CA PHE A 246 -1.20 -3.69 1.11
C PHE A 246 0.03 -3.87 2.00
N ALA A 247 -0.08 -4.67 3.07
CA ALA A 247 1.05 -4.95 3.95
C ALA A 247 2.18 -5.69 3.20
N GLU A 248 1.82 -6.70 2.40
CA GLU A 248 2.79 -7.45 1.59
C GLU A 248 3.36 -6.58 0.47
N ILE A 249 2.53 -5.78 -0.20
CA ILE A 249 2.97 -4.85 -1.24
C ILE A 249 3.96 -3.83 -0.66
N GLN A 250 3.67 -3.25 0.51
CA GLN A 250 4.57 -2.31 1.18
C GLN A 250 5.89 -2.96 1.58
N GLN A 251 5.84 -4.19 2.09
CA GLN A 251 7.04 -4.96 2.43
C GLN A 251 7.92 -5.17 1.20
N VAL A 252 7.35 -5.67 0.09
CA VAL A 252 8.08 -5.87 -1.16
C VAL A 252 8.63 -4.55 -1.71
N VAL A 253 7.87 -3.46 -1.64
CA VAL A 253 8.35 -2.13 -2.05
C VAL A 253 9.55 -1.68 -1.21
N SER A 254 9.54 -1.93 0.10
CA SER A 254 10.66 -1.60 0.99
C SER A 254 11.92 -2.43 0.67
N GLU A 255 11.75 -3.70 0.33
CA GLU A 255 12.83 -4.59 -0.10
C GLU A 255 13.41 -4.15 -1.44
N ILE A 256 12.57 -3.78 -2.41
CA ILE A 256 13.00 -3.20 -3.69
C ILE A 256 13.80 -1.92 -3.46
N GLN A 257 13.36 -1.03 -2.58
CA GLN A 257 14.07 0.21 -2.26
C GLN A 257 15.45 -0.06 -1.63
N PHE A 258 15.52 -1.03 -0.73
CA PHE A 258 16.78 -1.47 -0.17
C PHE A 258 17.72 -2.01 -1.25
N GLU A 259 17.23 -2.90 -2.12
CA GLU A 259 18.06 -3.49 -3.18
C GLU A 259 18.48 -2.47 -4.25
N LEU A 260 17.65 -1.46 -4.53
CA LEU A 260 18.02 -0.32 -5.38
C LEU A 260 19.22 0.44 -4.79
N ALA A 261 19.15 0.81 -3.51
CA ALA A 261 20.23 1.51 -2.82
C ALA A 261 21.50 0.64 -2.75
N HIS A 262 21.33 -0.65 -2.46
CA HIS A 262 22.40 -1.62 -2.42
C HIS A 262 23.08 -1.77 -3.80
N ALA A 263 22.33 -1.90 -4.89
CA ALA A 263 22.89 -1.99 -6.24
C ALA A 263 23.69 -0.73 -6.61
N GLN A 264 23.19 0.46 -6.26
CA GLN A 264 23.91 1.71 -6.47
C GLN A 264 25.23 1.74 -5.70
N HIS A 265 25.21 1.37 -4.41
CA HIS A 265 26.41 1.34 -3.58
C HIS A 265 27.45 0.35 -4.10
N ILE A 266 27.04 -0.88 -4.45
CA ILE A 266 27.95 -1.88 -5.03
C ILE A 266 28.56 -1.38 -6.34
N ALA A 267 27.78 -0.70 -7.19
CA ALA A 267 28.33 -0.13 -8.42
C ALA A 267 29.39 0.95 -8.14
N GLN A 268 29.18 1.78 -7.13
CA GLN A 268 30.17 2.79 -6.72
C GLN A 268 31.46 2.13 -6.19
N GLU A 269 31.34 1.10 -5.35
CA GLU A 269 32.48 0.35 -4.82
C GLU A 269 33.26 -0.38 -5.92
N VAL A 270 32.57 -1.04 -6.86
CA VAL A 270 33.21 -1.72 -7.99
C VAL A 270 33.89 -0.71 -8.91
N LYS A 271 33.26 0.44 -9.14
CA LYS A 271 33.88 1.53 -9.92
C LYS A 271 35.14 2.05 -9.23
N ALA A 272 35.09 2.30 -7.93
CA ALA A 272 36.26 2.74 -7.15
C ALA A 272 37.38 1.68 -7.17
N LEU A 273 37.04 0.39 -7.09
CA LEU A 273 38.03 -0.68 -7.19
C LEU A 273 38.67 -0.77 -8.58
N ARG A 274 37.89 -0.59 -9.65
CA ARG A 274 38.40 -0.60 -11.03
C ARG A 274 39.36 0.57 -11.30
N ASP A 275 39.07 1.73 -10.72
CA ASP A 275 39.84 2.94 -10.96
C ASP A 275 41.15 2.98 -10.12
N ARG A 276 41.36 2.01 -9.21
CA ARG A 276 42.60 1.85 -8.42
C ARG A 276 43.74 1.22 -9.23
N SER A 277 44.97 1.57 -8.87
CA SER A 277 46.19 0.95 -9.40
C SER A 277 46.51 -0.37 -8.68
N LYS A 278 47.39 -1.19 -9.27
CA LYS A 278 47.81 -2.47 -8.67
C LYS A 278 48.48 -2.28 -7.31
N ASP A 279 49.21 -1.18 -7.14
CA ASP A 279 49.94 -0.89 -5.90
C ASP A 279 48.98 -0.51 -4.76
N GLU A 280 47.74 -0.12 -5.07
CA GLU A 280 46.71 0.24 -4.09
C GLU A 280 45.86 -0.95 -3.64
N TYR A 281 46.03 -2.14 -4.24
CA TYR A 281 45.26 -3.33 -3.88
C TYR A 281 45.62 -3.88 -2.51
N GLU A 282 46.90 -3.86 -2.14
CA GLU A 282 47.32 -4.27 -0.80
C GLU A 282 46.66 -3.39 0.25
N ASN A 283 46.73 -2.07 0.10
CA ASN A 283 46.08 -1.12 1.00
C ASN A 283 44.56 -1.34 1.09
N PHE A 284 43.89 -1.63 -0.03
CA PHE A 284 42.46 -1.94 -0.03
C PHE A 284 42.12 -3.20 0.78
N ILE A 285 42.93 -4.25 0.68
CA ILE A 285 42.75 -5.48 1.45
C ILE A 285 43.07 -5.25 2.93
N LEU A 286 44.13 -4.50 3.25
CA LEU A 286 44.48 -4.12 4.62
C LEU A 286 43.39 -3.26 5.27
N ASP A 287 42.72 -2.38 4.53
CA ASP A 287 41.57 -1.61 5.03
C ASP A 287 40.39 -2.52 5.42
N ILE A 288 40.12 -3.56 4.64
CA ILE A 288 39.07 -4.55 4.95
C ILE A 288 39.48 -5.36 6.19
N GLU A 289 40.73 -5.79 6.26
CA GLU A 289 41.27 -6.51 7.41
C GLU A 289 41.19 -5.67 8.69
N ALA A 290 41.59 -4.40 8.63
CA ALA A 290 41.52 -3.48 9.77
C ALA A 290 40.08 -3.32 10.29
N LYS A 291 39.09 -3.27 9.39
CA LYS A 291 37.67 -3.24 9.78
C LYS A 291 37.23 -4.53 10.47
N LEU A 292 37.64 -5.70 9.97
CA LEU A 292 37.32 -6.98 10.62
C LEU A 292 38.00 -7.10 11.99
N LEU A 293 39.27 -6.68 12.09
CA LEU A 293 40.01 -6.64 13.35
C LEU A 293 39.32 -5.73 14.38
N GLN A 294 38.88 -4.53 13.98
CA GLN A 294 38.16 -3.64 14.90
C GLN A 294 36.88 -4.30 15.45
N ILE A 295 36.17 -5.05 14.63
CA ILE A 295 34.96 -5.77 15.05
C ILE A 295 35.31 -6.92 15.99
N SER A 296 36.34 -7.73 15.69
CA SER A 296 36.75 -8.86 16.54
C SER A 296 37.27 -8.39 17.89
N LEU A 297 38.11 -7.35 17.90
CA LEU A 297 38.60 -6.74 19.14
C LEU A 297 37.45 -6.20 20.01
N ALA A 298 36.51 -5.46 19.42
CA ALA A 298 35.36 -4.95 20.15
C ALA A 298 34.42 -6.04 20.71
N LEU A 299 34.46 -7.24 20.14
CA LEU A 299 33.57 -8.34 20.52
C LEU A 299 34.18 -9.24 21.61
N ASN A 300 35.46 -9.60 21.49
CA ASN A 300 36.11 -10.56 22.38
C ASN A 300 37.65 -10.40 22.48
N ASP A 301 38.20 -9.26 22.07
CA ASP A 301 39.65 -8.99 22.06
C ASP A 301 40.49 -10.00 21.23
N SER A 302 39.88 -10.68 20.25
CA SER A 302 40.61 -11.60 19.36
C SER A 302 41.24 -10.90 18.15
N ASP A 303 42.47 -11.29 17.84
CA ASP A 303 43.15 -10.93 16.59
C ASP A 303 43.12 -12.14 15.64
N LEU A 304 42.46 -11.98 14.49
CA LEU A 304 42.21 -13.05 13.52
C LEU A 304 42.98 -12.85 12.21
N ARG A 305 43.92 -11.90 12.15
CA ARG A 305 44.59 -11.49 10.91
C ARG A 305 45.49 -12.56 10.28
N ASP A 306 45.84 -13.59 11.04
CA ASP A 306 46.56 -14.78 10.54
C ASP A 306 45.68 -15.69 9.68
N GLN A 307 44.36 -15.43 9.59
CA GLN A 307 43.41 -16.21 8.81
C GLN A 307 42.94 -15.46 7.55
N PRO A 308 42.53 -16.17 6.47
CA PRO A 308 41.88 -15.53 5.32
C PRO A 308 40.62 -14.74 5.72
N LEU A 309 40.38 -13.56 5.12
CA LEU A 309 39.25 -12.66 5.44
C LEU A 309 37.89 -13.38 5.55
N ARG A 310 37.62 -14.35 4.67
CA ARG A 310 36.37 -15.14 4.71
C ARG A 310 36.23 -15.96 5.99
N LYS A 311 37.34 -16.52 6.50
CA LYS A 311 37.36 -17.25 7.78
C LYS A 311 37.24 -16.30 8.96
N GLN A 312 37.94 -15.15 8.93
CA GLN A 312 37.79 -14.10 9.95
C GLN A 312 36.32 -13.69 10.11
N ALA A 313 35.65 -13.34 9.00
CA ALA A 313 34.24 -12.96 9.00
C ALA A 313 33.31 -14.07 9.51
N ALA A 314 33.61 -15.34 9.20
CA ALA A 314 32.83 -16.48 9.68
C ALA A 314 32.99 -16.71 11.19
N GLN A 315 34.19 -16.53 11.73
CA GLN A 315 34.48 -16.61 13.17
C GLN A 315 33.78 -15.49 13.93
N ILE A 316 33.95 -14.24 13.48
CA ILE A 316 33.25 -13.07 14.04
C ILE A 316 31.74 -13.30 14.05
N LYS A 317 31.16 -13.83 12.96
CA LYS A 317 29.73 -14.17 12.92
C LYS A 317 29.34 -15.18 14.00
N GLY A 318 30.13 -16.23 14.20
CA GLY A 318 29.90 -17.24 15.24
C GLY A 318 29.94 -16.62 16.64
N GLU A 319 30.95 -15.81 16.90
CA GLU A 319 31.15 -15.11 18.17
C GLU A 319 30.00 -14.14 18.46
N VAL A 320 29.49 -13.41 17.46
CA VAL A 320 28.33 -12.52 17.63
C VAL A 320 27.08 -13.32 17.98
N ILE A 321 26.88 -14.50 17.37
CA ILE A 321 25.75 -15.39 17.68
C ILE A 321 25.84 -15.87 19.13
N ASP A 322 27.02 -16.30 19.56
CA ASP A 322 27.25 -16.78 20.92
C ASP A 322 27.10 -15.65 21.94
N ALA A 323 27.63 -14.46 21.67
CA ALA A 323 27.43 -13.28 22.49
C ALA A 323 25.95 -12.90 22.63
N ARG A 324 25.17 -12.94 21.53
CA ARG A 324 23.72 -12.70 21.57
C ARG A 324 22.98 -13.74 22.41
N ARG A 325 23.35 -15.03 22.30
CA ARG A 325 22.76 -16.10 23.11
C ARG A 325 23.07 -15.91 24.59
N LEU A 326 24.32 -15.65 24.93
CA LEU A 326 24.75 -15.37 26.31
C LEU A 326 24.00 -14.16 26.89
N TYR A 327 23.87 -13.08 26.12
CA TYR A 327 23.12 -11.90 26.53
C TYR A 327 21.63 -12.22 26.76
N ALA A 328 20.99 -12.94 25.84
CA ALA A 328 19.59 -13.36 25.98
C ALA A 328 19.36 -14.25 27.22
N SER A 329 20.25 -15.22 27.47
CA SER A 329 20.21 -16.06 28.66
C SER A 329 20.42 -15.26 29.94
N SER A 330 21.37 -14.31 29.96
CA SER A 330 21.59 -13.44 31.13
C SER A 330 20.38 -12.53 31.43
N ARG A 331 19.67 -12.08 30.38
CA ARG A 331 18.46 -11.26 30.48
C ARG A 331 17.27 -12.07 31.01
N GLN A 332 17.17 -13.35 30.65
CA GLN A 332 16.19 -14.26 31.23
C GLN A 332 16.49 -14.57 32.71
N MET A 333 17.77 -14.76 33.07
CA MET A 333 18.20 -14.98 34.47
C MET A 333 17.94 -13.79 35.41
N SER A 334 17.89 -12.57 34.88
CA SER A 334 17.61 -11.34 35.64
C SER A 334 16.12 -10.97 35.69
N GLY A 335 15.24 -11.70 34.98
CA GLY A 335 13.81 -11.42 34.86
C GLY A 335 12.84 -12.36 35.59
N ALA A 336 13.29 -13.46 36.22
CA ALA A 336 12.38 -14.41 36.87
C ALA A 336 12.89 -14.93 38.23
N GLY A 337 12.08 -14.74 39.26
CA GLY A 337 12.31 -15.21 40.62
C GLY A 337 11.91 -16.68 40.83
N ARG A 338 12.64 -17.63 40.24
CA ARG A 338 12.60 -19.04 40.65
C ARG A 338 14.01 -19.59 40.71
N GLU A 339 14.47 -19.95 41.91
CA GLU A 339 15.83 -20.43 42.18
C GLU A 339 16.16 -21.72 41.40
N ASP A 340 15.16 -22.55 41.09
CA ASP A 340 15.34 -23.79 40.34
C ASP A 340 15.77 -23.57 38.86
N GLU A 341 15.23 -22.56 38.17
CA GLU A 341 15.65 -22.23 36.80
C GLU A 341 17.05 -21.59 36.76
N LYS A 342 17.45 -20.92 37.85
CA LYS A 342 18.83 -20.42 38.01
C LYS A 342 19.82 -21.57 38.19
N VAL A 343 19.46 -22.62 38.91
CA VAL A 343 20.32 -23.80 39.09
C VAL A 343 20.49 -24.54 37.75
N ASP A 344 19.42 -24.72 36.98
CA ASP A 344 19.53 -25.39 35.67
C ASP A 344 20.34 -24.59 34.65
N SER A 345 20.15 -23.27 34.61
CA SER A 345 20.91 -22.39 33.72
C SER A 345 22.39 -22.26 34.13
N LEU A 346 22.69 -22.19 35.43
CA LEU A 346 24.07 -22.25 35.94
C LEU A 346 24.72 -23.60 35.65
N THR A 347 23.99 -24.71 35.76
CA THR A 347 24.48 -26.05 35.44
C THR A 347 24.79 -26.18 33.94
N ALA A 348 23.96 -25.60 33.08
CA ALA A 348 24.22 -25.52 31.64
C ALA A 348 25.45 -24.65 31.32
N LEU A 349 25.61 -23.50 32.00
CA LEU A 349 26.78 -22.62 31.84
C LEU A 349 28.07 -23.31 32.29
N VAL A 350 28.05 -24.00 33.43
CA VAL A 350 29.17 -24.81 33.92
C VAL A 350 29.48 -25.93 32.93
N GLY A 351 28.47 -26.57 32.32
CA GLY A 351 28.68 -27.57 31.26
C GLY A 351 29.35 -27.01 30.00
N ILE A 352 29.01 -25.78 29.60
CA ILE A 352 29.65 -25.07 28.49
C ILE A 352 31.10 -24.72 28.83
N GLN A 353 31.34 -24.19 30.03
CA GLN A 353 32.69 -23.86 30.50
C GLN A 353 33.56 -25.11 30.65
N GLN A 354 33.02 -26.23 31.14
CA GLN A 354 33.74 -27.50 31.25
C GLN A 354 34.18 -28.01 29.87
N LYS A 355 33.31 -27.90 28.85
CA LYS A 355 33.66 -28.25 27.47
C LYS A 355 34.75 -27.35 26.90
N GLN A 356 34.71 -26.04 27.17
CA GLN A 356 35.80 -25.13 26.79
C GLN A 356 37.10 -25.48 27.48
N ILE A 357 37.07 -25.80 28.78
CA ILE A 357 38.26 -26.24 29.53
C ILE A 357 38.84 -27.52 28.92
N GLU A 358 38.02 -28.50 28.58
CA GLU A 358 38.50 -29.74 27.95
C GLU A 358 39.05 -29.49 26.53
N GLN A 359 38.44 -28.60 25.75
CA GLN A 359 38.98 -28.19 24.46
C GLN A 359 40.32 -27.46 24.58
N LEU A 360 40.46 -26.59 25.59
CA LEU A 360 41.71 -25.89 25.87
C LEU A 360 42.79 -26.85 26.38
N LYS A 361 42.45 -27.80 27.26
CA LYS A 361 43.36 -28.87 27.69
C LYS A 361 43.82 -29.74 26.52
N ALA A 362 42.91 -30.12 25.61
CA ALA A 362 43.27 -30.87 24.41
C ALA A 362 44.18 -30.08 23.48
N ARG A 363 43.95 -28.77 23.31
CA ARG A 363 44.87 -27.88 22.57
C ARG A 363 46.23 -27.77 23.23
N LEU A 364 46.27 -27.64 24.56
CA LEU A 364 47.52 -27.59 25.34
C LEU A 364 48.28 -28.92 25.30
N ALA A 365 47.59 -30.07 25.34
CA ALA A 365 48.20 -31.38 25.19
C ALA A 365 48.82 -31.55 23.80
N ASN A 366 48.11 -31.15 22.73
CA ASN A 366 48.64 -31.16 21.37
C ASN A 366 49.86 -30.23 21.19
N LEU A 367 49.88 -29.08 21.88
CA LEU A 367 51.04 -28.18 21.91
C LEU A 367 52.22 -28.78 22.71
N ALA A 368 51.95 -29.47 23.81
CA ALA A 368 52.97 -30.14 24.63
C ALA A 368 53.58 -31.36 23.93
N GLU A 369 52.77 -32.16 23.21
CA GLU A 369 53.25 -33.27 22.38
C GLU A 369 54.05 -32.78 21.16
N GLY A 370 53.67 -31.63 20.59
CA GLY A 370 54.44 -30.92 19.58
C GLY A 370 55.81 -30.42 20.08
N GLN A 371 55.91 -30.02 21.36
CA GLN A 371 57.19 -29.62 21.98
C GLN A 371 58.03 -30.80 22.47
N ALA A 372 57.40 -31.91 22.89
CA ALA A 372 58.09 -33.13 23.28
C ALA A 372 58.73 -33.86 22.08
N SER A 373 58.08 -33.81 20.91
CA SER A 373 58.65 -34.34 19.65
C SER A 373 59.80 -33.50 19.09
N LEU A 374 59.84 -32.19 19.37
CA LEU A 374 60.99 -31.33 19.05
C LEU A 374 62.18 -31.56 19.99
N ASN A 375 61.94 -31.82 21.28
CA ASN A 375 63.02 -32.08 22.26
C ASN A 375 63.55 -33.53 22.25
N ALA A 376 62.74 -34.52 21.85
CA ALA A 376 63.18 -35.90 21.70
C ALA A 376 64.02 -36.14 20.42
N GLY A 377 63.92 -35.26 19.42
CA GLY A 377 64.73 -35.31 18.20
C GLY A 377 66.18 -34.81 18.34
N GLN A 378 66.55 -34.18 19.46
CA GLN A 378 67.89 -33.62 19.68
C GLN A 378 68.77 -34.37 20.69
N VAL A 379 68.30 -35.47 21.29
CA VAL A 379 69.08 -36.23 22.30
C VAL A 379 69.14 -37.73 22.02
N VAL A 380 69.23 -38.18 20.77
CA VAL A 380 69.77 -39.52 20.44
C VAL A 380 70.41 -39.50 19.05
N THR A 381 71.70 -39.17 18.97
CA THR A 381 72.72 -39.85 18.13
C THR A 381 74.08 -39.26 18.47
N GLY A 382 74.75 -39.83 19.48
CA GLY A 382 76.15 -39.56 19.80
C GLY A 382 76.90 -40.88 19.98
N LYS A 383 78.01 -41.03 19.23
CA LYS A 383 78.92 -42.19 19.00
C LYS A 383 78.56 -42.98 17.73
N GLY A 384 79.26 -42.81 16.61
CA GLY A 384 80.66 -43.19 16.31
C GLY A 384 80.56 -44.38 15.33
N ASP A 385 80.98 -44.33 14.06
CA ASP A 385 82.38 -44.25 13.63
C ASP A 385 82.50 -44.18 12.08
N TYR A 386 83.53 -43.45 11.63
CA TYR A 386 84.28 -43.29 10.35
C TYR A 386 83.67 -43.70 8.97
N GLU A 387 83.74 -42.80 7.97
CA GLU A 387 84.69 -42.94 6.84
C GLU A 387 84.75 -41.69 5.93
N LEU A 388 85.97 -41.35 5.53
CA LEU A 388 86.37 -40.28 4.60
C LEU A 388 86.10 -40.70 3.15
N ASN A 389 85.52 -39.83 2.32
CA ASN A 389 85.89 -39.77 0.91
C ASN A 389 85.57 -38.42 0.24
N TYR A 390 86.60 -37.76 -0.29
CA TYR A 390 86.53 -36.70 -1.30
C TYR A 390 86.44 -37.34 -2.71
N PRO A 391 85.90 -36.64 -3.73
CA PRO A 391 86.77 -35.86 -4.64
C PRO A 391 86.13 -34.53 -5.12
N GLN A 392 86.88 -33.43 -5.08
CA GLN A 392 87.54 -32.70 -6.18
C GLN A 392 86.66 -31.74 -7.01
N GLN A 393 87.13 -30.49 -7.00
CA GLN A 393 86.79 -29.37 -7.87
C GLN A 393 87.26 -29.62 -9.32
N GLU A 394 86.52 -29.10 -10.29
CA GLU A 394 87.11 -28.49 -11.48
C GLU A 394 86.57 -27.07 -11.69
N VAL A 395 87.51 -26.22 -12.06
CA VAL A 395 87.43 -24.77 -12.24
C VAL A 395 87.21 -24.48 -13.72
N SER A 396 86.39 -23.49 -14.05
CA SER A 396 86.61 -22.65 -15.24
C SER A 396 85.92 -21.31 -15.04
N GLY A 397 86.72 -20.27 -14.81
CA GLY A 397 86.30 -18.89 -14.91
C GLY A 397 86.32 -18.40 -16.35
N VAL A 398 85.78 -17.20 -16.56
CA VAL A 398 86.35 -16.08 -17.36
C VAL A 398 85.32 -14.94 -17.30
N LEU A 399 85.71 -13.84 -16.66
CA LEU A 399 85.19 -12.49 -16.92
C LEU A 399 85.88 -11.95 -18.19
N PRO A 400 85.32 -10.95 -18.88
CA PRO A 400 85.92 -9.63 -18.71
C PRO A 400 84.95 -8.43 -18.83
N THR A 401 85.19 -7.41 -17.98
CA THR A 401 85.41 -5.97 -18.28
C THR A 401 84.38 -5.24 -19.17
N GLY A 402 83.99 -3.97 -18.98
CA GLY A 402 84.48 -2.83 -18.22
C GLY A 402 84.10 -1.54 -18.99
N ARG A 403 84.03 -0.40 -18.28
CA ARG A 403 83.82 1.01 -18.73
C ARG A 403 82.37 1.43 -19.04
N THR A 404 81.75 2.37 -18.32
CA THR A 404 82.01 3.81 -18.05
C THR A 404 81.86 4.75 -19.26
N ALA A 405 80.92 5.68 -19.11
CA ALA A 405 81.00 7.14 -19.35
C ALA A 405 80.03 7.75 -20.38
N SER A 406 79.50 8.91 -19.95
CA SER A 406 78.88 10.04 -20.67
C SER A 406 77.46 9.84 -21.21
N GLN A 407 76.43 10.60 -20.80
CA GLN A 407 76.25 12.07 -20.66
C GLN A 407 75.95 12.74 -22.02
N ASP A 408 74.92 13.60 -22.00
CA ASP A 408 74.31 14.40 -23.08
C ASP A 408 73.41 13.58 -24.04
N GLU A 409 72.21 14.01 -24.45
CA GLU A 409 71.82 15.35 -24.90
C GLU A 409 70.28 15.51 -24.90
N TRP A 410 69.85 16.77 -24.97
CA TRP A 410 68.48 17.29 -24.94
C TRP A 410 67.63 17.02 -26.20
N VAL A 411 66.32 17.32 -26.09
CA VAL A 411 65.43 18.06 -27.05
C VAL A 411 64.13 17.34 -27.48
N ASP A 412 63.03 18.02 -27.13
CA ASP A 412 61.68 18.12 -27.73
C ASP A 412 60.95 16.90 -28.33
N LYS A 413 59.82 16.56 -27.70
CA LYS A 413 58.47 16.89 -28.21
C LYS A 413 57.38 16.69 -27.17
#